data_AF-A0A815DV77-F1
#
_entry.id   AF-A0A815DV77-F1
#
_cell.length_a   1.000
_cell.length_b   1.000
_cell.length_c   1.000
_cell.angle_alpha   90.00
_cell.angle_beta   90.00
_cell.angle_gamma   90.00
#
_symmetry.space_group_name_H-M   'P 1'
#
loop_
_entity.id
_entity.type
_entity.pdbx_description
1 polymer ?
#
loop_
_entity_poly.entity_id
_entity_poly.type
_entity_poly.pdbx_seq_one_letter_code
_entity_poly.pdbx_strand_id
1 'polypeptide(L)'
;MSWVVEQSENTSAVHVNGNTITCTHDGSFGSPINVMYKDPASQNGEYFWQVEFPEMQETGGVSVGLTTENGFKSGWGLTAMKYLGNLSDGSALLVSAFGNQIKQNDKIGILLQLTNEDLKMYIFHNERPLGLAFHISSPYPKPLYPVVSFNSNGKVKISRLQQIPKSLERTSAEFTGVNGHWKIIDYPPHPECIGCKFEIKHENQN
;
A
#
# COMPACT_ATOMS: atom_id res chain seq x y z
N MET A 1 -13.27 -11.37 -16.14
CA MET A 1 -12.63 -10.16 -15.56
C MET A 1 -11.24 -10.08 -16.15
N SER A 2 -10.80 -8.91 -16.60
CA SER A 2 -9.55 -8.75 -17.35
C SER A 2 -8.59 -7.82 -16.64
N TRP A 3 -7.31 -8.11 -16.75
CA TRP A 3 -6.25 -7.16 -16.43
C TRP A 3 -5.93 -6.32 -17.67
N VAL A 4 -5.51 -5.08 -17.44
CA VAL A 4 -4.85 -4.23 -18.44
C VAL A 4 -3.43 -4.04 -17.99
N VAL A 5 -2.49 -4.37 -18.87
CA VAL A 5 -1.07 -4.12 -18.66
C VAL A 5 -0.74 -2.78 -19.29
N GLU A 6 0.12 -1.98 -18.67
CA GLU A 6 0.65 -0.77 -19.29
C GLU A 6 1.30 -1.07 -20.65
N GLN A 7 1.41 -0.05 -21.50
CA GLN A 7 2.11 -0.14 -22.78
C GLN A 7 3.53 0.44 -22.63
N SER A 8 4.53 -0.43 -22.61
CA SER A 8 5.95 -0.10 -22.55
C SER A 8 6.77 -1.22 -23.21
N GLU A 9 8.09 -1.04 -23.30
CA GLU A 9 9.00 -2.11 -23.78
C GLU A 9 8.97 -3.35 -22.88
N ASN A 10 8.58 -3.18 -21.61
CA ASN A 10 8.54 -4.23 -20.61
C ASN A 10 7.20 -5.00 -20.58
N THR A 11 6.18 -4.61 -21.37
CA THR A 11 4.85 -5.24 -21.36
C THR A 11 4.89 -6.75 -21.61
N SER A 12 5.84 -7.22 -22.42
CA SER A 12 6.03 -8.65 -22.74
C SER A 12 6.41 -9.51 -21.53
N ALA A 13 6.93 -8.90 -20.46
CA ALA A 13 7.24 -9.56 -19.20
C ALA A 13 6.00 -9.99 -18.41
N VAL A 14 4.80 -9.55 -18.80
CA VAL A 14 3.57 -9.79 -18.05
C VAL A 14 2.70 -10.85 -18.71
N HIS A 15 2.37 -11.88 -17.94
CA HIS A 15 1.45 -12.94 -18.33
C HIS A 15 0.18 -12.88 -17.48
N VAL A 16 -0.97 -12.84 -18.15
CA VAL A 16 -2.29 -12.80 -17.51
C VAL A 16 -2.95 -14.18 -17.59
N ASN A 17 -3.35 -14.73 -16.45
CA ASN A 17 -4.16 -15.95 -16.37
C ASN A 17 -5.33 -15.75 -15.40
N GLY A 18 -6.49 -15.39 -15.96
CA GLY A 18 -7.68 -15.06 -15.19
C GLY A 18 -7.42 -13.89 -14.23
N ASN A 19 -7.52 -14.15 -12.92
CA ASN A 19 -7.27 -13.17 -11.87
C ASN A 19 -5.82 -13.14 -11.38
N THR A 20 -4.93 -13.86 -12.07
CA THR A 20 -3.50 -13.94 -11.73
C THR A 20 -2.67 -13.19 -12.76
N ILE A 21 -1.69 -12.44 -12.27
CA ILE A 21 -0.62 -11.82 -13.03
C ILE A 21 0.69 -12.48 -12.63
N THR A 22 1.49 -12.87 -13.61
CA THR A 22 2.90 -13.19 -13.41
C THR A 22 3.73 -12.17 -14.16
N CYS A 23 4.71 -11.57 -13.50
CA CYS A 23 5.67 -10.66 -14.06
C CYS A 23 7.07 -11.31 -13.99
N THR A 24 7.65 -11.58 -15.16
CA THR A 24 8.96 -12.20 -15.30
C THR A 24 9.80 -11.41 -16.30
N HIS A 25 10.88 -10.83 -15.82
CA HIS A 25 11.84 -10.07 -16.62
C HIS A 25 13.26 -10.50 -16.25
N ASP A 26 14.13 -10.58 -17.25
CA ASP A 26 15.55 -10.86 -17.04
C ASP A 26 16.27 -9.53 -16.73
N GLY A 27 16.99 -9.48 -15.60
CA GLY A 27 17.71 -8.28 -15.18
C GLY A 27 16.84 -7.26 -14.42
N SER A 28 17.28 -6.00 -14.38
CA SER A 28 16.54 -4.93 -13.69
C SER A 28 15.53 -4.28 -14.62
N PHE A 29 14.30 -4.07 -14.14
CA PHE A 29 13.24 -3.43 -14.92
C PHE A 29 13.54 -1.99 -15.37
N GLY A 30 14.41 -1.26 -14.64
CA GLY A 30 14.69 0.17 -14.84
C GLY A 30 13.52 1.11 -14.50
N SER A 31 12.29 0.63 -14.68
CA SER A 31 11.02 1.29 -14.39
C SER A 31 9.98 0.25 -13.99
N PRO A 32 9.06 0.53 -13.05
CA PRO A 32 8.03 -0.43 -12.67
C PRO A 32 7.13 -0.80 -13.84
N ILE A 33 6.54 -1.99 -13.80
CA ILE A 33 5.45 -2.39 -14.69
C ILE A 33 4.13 -2.30 -13.93
N ASN A 34 3.21 -1.49 -14.44
CA ASN A 34 1.89 -1.31 -13.86
C ASN A 34 0.84 -2.20 -14.54
N VAL A 35 -0.02 -2.81 -13.73
CA VAL A 35 -1.18 -3.59 -14.19
C VAL A 35 -2.43 -3.14 -13.45
N MET A 36 -3.52 -2.93 -14.18
CA MET A 36 -4.80 -2.47 -13.65
C MET A 36 -5.86 -3.57 -13.80
N TYR A 37 -6.60 -3.84 -12.73
CA TYR A 37 -7.66 -4.84 -12.74
C TYR A 37 -9.01 -4.21 -13.14
N LYS A 38 -9.66 -4.72 -14.19
CA LYS A 38 -10.94 -4.19 -14.72
C LYS A 38 -12.16 -4.67 -13.91
N ASP A 39 -12.13 -4.38 -12.61
CA ASP A 39 -13.28 -4.46 -11.70
C ASP A 39 -13.32 -3.15 -10.88
N PRO A 40 -13.90 -2.07 -11.44
CA PRO A 40 -13.86 -0.76 -10.80
C PRO A 40 -14.84 -0.59 -9.65
N ALA A 41 -14.54 0.38 -8.79
CA ALA A 41 -15.55 1.13 -8.04
C ALA A 41 -16.06 2.31 -8.85
N SER A 42 -17.27 2.20 -9.40
CA SER A 42 -17.89 3.21 -10.26
C SER A 42 -18.99 4.02 -9.56
N GLN A 43 -19.54 3.53 -8.45
CA GLN A 43 -20.67 4.13 -7.74
C GLN A 43 -20.39 4.25 -6.24
N ASN A 44 -21.24 4.98 -5.51
CA ASN A 44 -21.18 4.98 -4.05
C ASN A 44 -21.37 3.58 -3.49
N GLY A 45 -20.76 3.30 -2.35
CA GLY A 45 -20.81 1.99 -1.70
C GLY A 45 -19.43 1.55 -1.20
N GLU A 46 -19.35 0.27 -0.85
CA GLU A 46 -18.15 -0.34 -0.28
C GLU A 46 -17.56 -1.38 -1.22
N TYR A 47 -16.25 -1.33 -1.39
CA TYR A 47 -15.52 -2.14 -2.35
C TYR A 47 -14.31 -2.73 -1.65
N PHE A 48 -14.25 -4.06 -1.52
CA PHE A 48 -13.15 -4.75 -0.86
C PHE A 48 -12.43 -5.71 -1.80
N TRP A 49 -11.18 -5.40 -2.12
CA TRP A 49 -10.30 -6.28 -2.89
C TRP A 49 -9.22 -6.86 -1.99
N GLN A 50 -8.89 -8.13 -2.24
CA GLN A 50 -7.72 -8.79 -1.64
C GLN A 50 -6.72 -9.11 -2.75
N VAL A 51 -5.48 -8.70 -2.52
CA VAL A 51 -4.32 -8.95 -3.39
C VAL A 51 -3.36 -9.89 -2.65
N GLU A 52 -3.09 -11.05 -3.23
CA GLU A 52 -2.21 -12.09 -2.67
C GLU A 52 -0.90 -12.15 -3.46
N PHE A 53 0.22 -12.37 -2.77
CA PHE A 53 1.58 -12.36 -3.34
C PHE A 53 2.25 -13.73 -3.23
N PRO A 54 1.79 -14.78 -3.96
CA PRO A 54 2.30 -16.14 -3.81
C PRO A 54 3.80 -16.30 -4.13
N GLU A 55 4.32 -15.50 -5.07
CA GLU A 55 5.72 -15.56 -5.50
C GLU A 55 6.24 -14.13 -5.64
N MET A 56 7.40 -13.82 -5.03
CA MET A 56 8.05 -12.52 -5.12
C MET A 56 9.56 -12.73 -5.04
N GLN A 57 10.33 -11.98 -5.82
CA GLN A 57 11.78 -11.92 -5.65
C GLN A 57 12.12 -11.18 -4.34
N GLU A 58 13.12 -11.66 -3.60
CA GLU A 58 13.54 -11.04 -2.32
C GLU A 58 13.99 -9.60 -2.49
N THR A 59 14.70 -9.32 -3.59
CA THR A 59 15.18 -7.99 -3.95
C THR A 59 14.18 -7.34 -4.89
N GLY A 60 13.43 -6.36 -4.39
CA GLY A 60 12.42 -5.68 -5.18
C GLY A 60 11.32 -5.02 -4.36
N GLY A 61 10.46 -4.29 -5.07
CA GLY A 61 9.30 -3.64 -4.47
C GLY A 61 8.07 -3.90 -5.31
N VAL A 62 6.98 -4.30 -4.66
CA VAL A 62 5.65 -4.28 -5.26
C VAL A 62 4.80 -3.27 -4.50
N SER A 63 3.90 -2.61 -5.22
CA SER A 63 2.90 -1.75 -4.60
C SER A 63 1.51 -2.10 -5.11
N VAL A 64 0.51 -1.83 -4.29
CA VAL A 64 -0.90 -1.98 -4.64
C VAL A 64 -1.65 -0.72 -4.34
N GLY A 65 -2.73 -0.46 -5.06
CA GLY A 65 -3.47 0.77 -4.84
C GLY A 65 -4.71 0.89 -5.68
N LEU A 66 -5.18 2.12 -5.81
CA LEU A 66 -6.28 2.50 -6.67
C LEU A 66 -5.86 3.63 -7.60
N THR A 67 -6.28 3.53 -8.86
CA THR A 67 -6.05 4.56 -9.89
C THR A 67 -7.31 4.82 -10.70
N THR A 68 -7.29 5.85 -11.54
CA THR A 68 -8.30 6.09 -12.58
C THR A 68 -7.74 5.64 -13.92
N GLU A 69 -8.57 5.50 -14.95
CA GLU A 69 -8.05 5.18 -16.29
C GLU A 69 -7.05 6.24 -16.79
N ASN A 70 -7.29 7.53 -16.49
CA ASN A 70 -6.38 8.62 -16.86
C ASN A 70 -5.08 8.64 -16.04
N GLY A 71 -5.13 8.12 -14.81
CA GLY A 71 -3.97 7.97 -13.94
C GLY A 71 -3.11 6.76 -14.29
N PHE A 72 -3.68 5.78 -14.99
CA PHE A 72 -2.99 4.55 -15.40
C PHE A 72 -2.05 4.83 -16.58
N LYS A 73 -0.75 4.88 -16.29
CA LYS A 73 0.32 5.17 -17.25
C LYS A 73 1.47 4.18 -17.06
N SER A 74 2.38 4.15 -18.03
CA SER A 74 3.55 3.30 -17.94
C SER A 74 4.57 3.81 -16.92
N GLY A 75 5.27 2.87 -16.27
CA GLY A 75 6.39 3.18 -15.41
C GLY A 75 6.09 4.10 -14.23
N TRP A 76 7.03 5.01 -13.96
CA TRP A 76 6.89 6.05 -12.96
C TRP A 76 5.81 7.10 -13.27
N GLY A 77 5.17 7.02 -14.44
CA GLY A 77 4.06 7.90 -14.80
C GLY A 77 2.74 7.57 -14.07
N LEU A 78 2.62 6.39 -13.46
CA LEU A 78 1.41 5.97 -12.75
C LEU A 78 1.04 6.96 -11.63
N THR A 79 -0.15 7.54 -11.70
CA THR A 79 -0.74 8.35 -10.62
C THR A 79 -1.80 7.53 -9.89
N ALA A 80 -1.59 7.22 -8.61
CA ALA A 80 -2.42 6.27 -7.87
C ALA A 80 -2.27 6.42 -6.35
N MET A 81 -3.33 6.14 -5.59
CA MET A 81 -3.24 5.97 -4.15
C MET A 81 -2.63 4.59 -3.85
N LYS A 82 -1.34 4.54 -3.49
CA LYS A 82 -0.54 3.30 -3.37
C LYS A 82 -0.10 3.01 -1.95
N TYR A 83 -0.04 1.71 -1.64
CA TYR A 83 0.60 1.11 -0.49
C TYR A 83 1.75 0.20 -0.92
N LEU A 84 2.91 0.37 -0.29
CA LEU A 84 4.11 -0.46 -0.45
C LEU A 84 4.89 -0.64 0.86
N GLY A 85 4.17 -0.59 1.99
CA GLY A 85 4.74 -0.31 3.32
C GLY A 85 4.71 1.18 3.66
N ASN A 86 4.92 2.03 2.66
CA ASN A 86 4.63 3.46 2.70
C ASN A 86 3.29 3.78 2.02
N LEU A 87 2.80 5.01 2.17
CA LEU A 87 1.76 5.57 1.32
C LEU A 87 2.37 6.53 0.29
N SER A 88 1.89 6.43 -0.95
CA SER A 88 2.34 7.25 -2.08
C SER A 88 1.18 7.60 -2.99
N ASP A 89 1.26 8.73 -3.69
CA ASP A 89 0.30 9.13 -4.73
C ASP A 89 0.70 8.74 -6.15
N GLY A 90 1.77 7.95 -6.30
CA GLY A 90 2.35 7.63 -7.61
C GLY A 90 3.65 8.37 -7.89
N SER A 91 3.72 9.63 -7.46
CA SER A 91 4.80 10.57 -7.76
C SER A 91 5.67 10.91 -6.56
N ALA A 92 5.12 10.83 -5.35
CA ALA A 92 5.79 11.18 -4.12
C ALA A 92 5.47 10.21 -2.98
N LEU A 93 6.39 10.16 -2.01
CA LEU A 93 6.16 9.55 -0.71
C LEU A 93 5.28 10.50 0.12
N LEU A 94 4.11 10.03 0.58
CA LEU A 94 3.20 10.80 1.41
C LEU A 94 3.36 10.48 2.89
N VAL A 95 3.40 9.19 3.22
CA VAL A 95 3.58 8.70 4.60
C VAL A 95 4.61 7.59 4.60
N SER A 96 5.66 7.74 5.39
CA SER A 96 6.64 6.68 5.62
C SER A 96 6.19 5.73 6.73
N ALA A 97 6.62 4.46 6.66
CA ALA A 97 6.39 3.45 7.69
C ALA A 97 4.91 3.26 8.08
N PHE A 98 3.99 3.42 7.12
CA PHE A 98 2.56 3.19 7.35
C PHE A 98 2.29 1.74 7.77
N GLY A 99 2.98 0.79 7.13
CA GLY A 99 2.98 -0.63 7.46
C GLY A 99 4.27 -1.33 7.01
N ASN A 100 4.26 -2.66 7.04
CA ASN A 100 5.39 -3.46 6.58
C ASN A 100 5.49 -3.45 5.04
N GLN A 101 6.70 -3.52 4.51
CA GLN A 101 6.91 -3.78 3.08
C GLN A 101 6.23 -5.10 2.69
N ILE A 102 5.64 -5.11 1.49
CA ILE A 102 4.97 -6.30 0.94
C ILE A 102 6.04 -7.32 0.54
N LYS A 103 5.88 -8.57 0.98
CA LYS A 103 6.75 -9.71 0.67
C LYS A 103 5.96 -10.92 0.18
N GLN A 104 6.68 -11.97 -0.18
CA GLN A 104 6.08 -13.24 -0.57
C GLN A 104 5.15 -13.78 0.54
N ASN A 105 4.03 -14.36 0.12
CA ASN A 105 2.94 -14.91 0.91
C ASN A 105 2.10 -13.88 1.67
N ASP A 106 2.36 -12.58 1.52
CA ASP A 106 1.48 -11.57 2.09
C ASP A 106 0.11 -11.52 1.37
N LYS A 107 -0.88 -11.00 2.09
CA LYS A 107 -2.20 -10.63 1.60
C LYS A 107 -2.47 -9.18 1.95
N ILE A 108 -2.76 -8.36 0.94
CA ILE A 108 -3.12 -6.96 1.13
C ILE A 108 -4.60 -6.77 0.81
N GLY A 109 -5.36 -6.31 1.79
CA GLY A 109 -6.76 -5.90 1.62
C GLY A 109 -6.85 -4.41 1.34
N ILE A 110 -7.66 -4.02 0.36
CA ILE A 110 -8.00 -2.64 0.02
C ILE A 110 -9.50 -2.48 0.18
N LEU A 111 -9.93 -1.80 1.24
CA LEU A 111 -11.32 -1.42 1.43
C LEU A 111 -11.49 0.04 1.00
N LEU A 112 -12.39 0.27 0.06
CA LEU A 112 -12.77 1.59 -0.41
C LEU A 112 -14.22 1.86 -0.04
N GLN A 113 -14.47 2.96 0.65
CA GLN A 113 -15.80 3.48 0.94
C GLN A 113 -16.00 4.76 0.13
N LEU A 114 -17.03 4.77 -0.72
CA LEU A 114 -17.38 5.91 -1.58
C LEU A 114 -18.73 6.48 -1.18
N THR A 115 -18.77 7.76 -0.82
CA THR A 115 -19.99 8.51 -0.50
C THR A 115 -20.17 9.70 -1.44
N ASN A 116 -21.19 10.53 -1.27
CA ASN A 116 -21.27 11.80 -2.03
C ASN A 116 -20.27 12.85 -1.51
N GLU A 117 -19.83 12.70 -0.26
CA GLU A 117 -19.05 13.69 0.49
C GLU A 117 -17.57 13.40 0.43
N ASP A 118 -17.20 12.12 0.49
CA ASP A 118 -15.80 11.69 0.58
C ASP A 118 -15.54 10.30 0.01
N LEU A 119 -14.25 10.05 -0.16
CA LEU A 119 -13.63 8.76 -0.44
C LEU A 119 -12.76 8.41 0.75
N LYS A 120 -12.90 7.19 1.26
CA LYS A 120 -12.01 6.63 2.29
C LYS A 120 -11.43 5.30 1.83
N MET A 121 -10.11 5.18 1.88
CA MET A 121 -9.38 3.96 1.54
C MET A 121 -8.66 3.45 2.79
N TYR A 122 -8.93 2.21 3.16
CA TYR A 122 -8.29 1.50 4.27
C TYR A 122 -7.45 0.36 3.73
N ILE A 123 -6.32 0.11 4.39
CA ILE A 123 -5.42 -0.99 4.06
C ILE A 123 -5.42 -2.03 5.17
N PHE A 124 -5.41 -3.30 4.76
CA PHE A 124 -5.20 -4.45 5.61
C PHE A 124 -3.95 -5.19 5.14
N HIS A 125 -3.13 -5.65 6.07
CA HIS A 125 -1.94 -6.43 5.77
C HIS A 125 -1.98 -7.72 6.59
N ASN A 126 -2.14 -8.86 5.92
CA ASN A 126 -2.32 -10.18 6.54
C ASN A 126 -3.45 -10.16 7.56
N GLU A 127 -4.65 -9.74 7.12
CA GLU A 127 -5.88 -9.64 7.91
C GLU A 127 -5.85 -8.59 9.04
N ARG A 128 -4.68 -8.01 9.33
CA ARG A 128 -4.53 -6.92 10.30
C ARG A 128 -4.87 -5.56 9.66
N PRO A 129 -5.80 -4.78 10.22
CA PRO A 129 -6.05 -3.41 9.77
C PRO A 129 -4.83 -2.52 10.03
N LEU A 130 -4.39 -1.78 9.01
CA LEU A 130 -3.39 -0.72 9.16
C LEU A 130 -4.02 0.66 9.40
N GLY A 131 -5.33 0.78 9.14
CA GLY A 131 -6.10 2.01 9.33
C GLY A 131 -6.46 2.71 8.02
N LEU A 132 -6.98 3.93 8.17
CA LEU A 132 -7.33 4.84 7.08
C LEU A 132 -6.04 5.33 6.39
N ALA A 133 -5.86 4.93 5.14
CA ALA A 133 -4.69 5.31 4.33
C ALA A 133 -4.93 6.62 3.57
N PHE A 134 -6.10 6.78 2.95
CA PHE A 134 -6.44 7.99 2.20
C PHE A 134 -7.85 8.45 2.55
N HIS A 135 -8.02 9.76 2.72
CA HIS A 135 -9.30 10.43 2.90
C HIS A 135 -9.34 11.66 1.99
N ILE A 136 -10.23 11.63 1.01
CA ILE A 136 -10.33 12.69 0.00
C ILE A 136 -11.78 13.20 -0.01
N SER A 137 -11.95 14.47 0.32
CA SER A 137 -13.25 15.14 0.19
C SER A 137 -13.63 15.32 -1.28
N SER A 138 -14.93 15.33 -1.56
CA SER A 138 -15.49 15.60 -2.88
C SER A 138 -15.03 16.97 -3.42
N PRO A 139 -14.78 17.10 -4.75
CA PRO A 139 -14.89 16.07 -5.77
C PRO A 139 -13.67 15.15 -5.82
N TYR A 140 -13.91 13.87 -6.09
CA TYR A 140 -12.87 12.88 -6.38
C TYR A 140 -13.29 12.03 -7.59
N PRO A 141 -12.34 11.49 -8.37
CA PRO A 141 -12.66 10.85 -9.62
C PRO A 141 -13.28 9.46 -9.42
N LYS A 142 -14.17 9.09 -10.35
CA LYS A 142 -14.75 7.74 -10.53
C LYS A 142 -14.73 7.43 -12.03
N PRO A 143 -14.61 6.16 -12.46
CA PRO A 143 -14.36 4.97 -11.65
C PRO A 143 -12.91 4.86 -11.14
N LEU A 144 -12.74 4.12 -10.04
CA LEU A 144 -11.43 3.76 -9.47
C LEU A 144 -11.16 2.26 -9.64
N TYR A 145 -9.95 1.91 -10.05
CA TYR A 145 -9.56 0.55 -10.38
C TYR A 145 -8.39 0.11 -9.49
N PRO A 146 -8.39 -1.16 -9.01
CA PRO A 146 -7.20 -1.74 -8.40
C PRO A 146 -6.03 -1.73 -9.37
N VAL A 147 -4.87 -1.32 -8.87
CA VAL A 147 -3.62 -1.33 -9.61
C VAL A 147 -2.53 -2.02 -8.80
N VAL A 148 -1.65 -2.74 -9.49
CA VAL A 148 -0.44 -3.34 -8.94
C VAL A 148 0.74 -2.82 -9.76
N SER A 149 1.84 -2.50 -9.11
CA SER A 149 3.06 -2.00 -9.75
C SER A 149 4.24 -2.86 -9.31
N PHE A 150 4.90 -3.52 -10.27
CA PHE A 150 6.02 -4.43 -10.06
C PHE A 150 7.34 -3.72 -10.35
N ASN A 151 8.25 -3.67 -9.38
CA ASN A 151 9.65 -3.27 -9.62
C ASN A 151 10.61 -4.48 -9.68
N SER A 152 10.06 -5.69 -9.57
CA SER A 152 10.80 -6.96 -9.59
C SER A 152 9.89 -8.08 -10.09
N ASN A 153 10.48 -9.25 -10.32
CA ASN A 153 9.73 -10.45 -10.67
C ASN A 153 8.79 -10.85 -9.53
N GLY A 154 7.61 -11.33 -9.91
CA GLY A 154 6.60 -11.72 -8.93
C GLY A 154 5.29 -12.16 -9.56
N LYS A 155 4.42 -12.67 -8.71
CA LYS A 155 3.11 -13.17 -9.06
C LYS A 155 2.10 -12.64 -8.08
N VAL A 156 0.98 -12.18 -8.62
CA VAL A 156 -0.11 -11.61 -7.86
C VAL A 156 -1.42 -12.23 -8.26
N LYS A 157 -2.27 -12.50 -7.28
CA LYS A 157 -3.67 -12.88 -7.47
C LYS A 157 -4.56 -11.84 -6.83
N ILE A 158 -5.58 -11.36 -7.55
CA ILE A 158 -6.58 -10.45 -6.99
C ILE A 158 -7.95 -11.12 -6.90
N SER A 159 -8.72 -10.76 -5.89
CA SER A 159 -10.12 -11.16 -5.78
C SER A 159 -10.94 -10.04 -5.16
N ARG A 160 -12.22 -9.99 -5.56
CA ARG A 160 -13.22 -9.15 -4.92
C ARG A 160 -13.90 -9.94 -3.81
N LEU A 161 -13.92 -9.39 -2.60
CA LEU A 161 -14.54 -10.02 -1.44
C LEU A 161 -15.85 -9.32 -1.08
N GLN A 162 -16.86 -10.10 -0.73
CA GLN A 162 -18.15 -9.59 -0.26
C GLN A 162 -18.13 -9.30 1.25
N GLN A 163 -17.32 -10.05 2.00
CA GLN A 163 -17.21 -9.89 3.44
C GLN A 163 -16.23 -8.76 3.77
N ILE A 164 -16.76 -7.67 4.31
CA ILE A 164 -15.98 -6.52 4.77
C ILE A 164 -15.46 -6.79 6.20
N PRO A 165 -14.18 -6.53 6.50
CA PRO A 165 -13.66 -6.63 7.85
C PRO A 165 -14.40 -5.69 8.81
N LYS A 166 -14.75 -6.18 10.00
CA LYS A 166 -15.47 -5.37 11.01
C LYS A 166 -14.58 -4.34 11.70
N SER A 167 -13.30 -4.65 11.88
CA SER A 167 -12.33 -3.75 12.51
C SER A 167 -11.57 -3.00 11.43
N LEU A 168 -11.73 -1.68 11.37
CA LEU A 168 -11.01 -0.81 10.43
C LEU A 168 -9.82 -0.11 11.08
N GLU A 169 -9.85 0.01 12.40
CA GLU A 169 -8.81 0.70 13.16
C GLU A 169 -7.61 -0.18 13.37
N ARG A 170 -6.43 0.44 13.28
CA ARG A 170 -5.18 -0.21 13.61
C ARG A 170 -5.24 -0.61 15.09
N THR A 171 -5.11 -1.89 15.38
CA THR A 171 -4.89 -2.33 16.77
C THR A 171 -3.65 -1.62 17.27
N SER A 172 -3.80 -0.83 18.33
CA SER A 172 -2.64 -0.24 19.02
C SER A 172 -1.67 -1.38 19.35
N ALA A 173 -0.39 -1.15 19.09
CA ALA A 173 0.61 -2.11 19.54
C ALA A 173 0.52 -2.17 21.07
N GLU A 174 0.22 -3.35 21.60
CA GLU A 174 0.44 -3.62 23.01
C GLU A 174 1.96 -3.70 23.21
N PHE A 175 2.55 -2.60 23.65
CA PHE A 175 3.96 -2.58 23.99
C PHE A 175 4.14 -3.33 25.31
N THR A 176 4.71 -4.53 25.24
CA THR A 176 5.24 -5.23 26.43
C THR A 176 6.60 -4.61 26.76
N GLY A 177 6.59 -3.54 27.55
CA GLY A 177 7.78 -2.77 27.91
C GLY A 177 7.62 -2.02 29.22
N VAL A 178 8.63 -1.22 29.58
CA VAL A 178 8.58 -0.38 30.79
C VAL A 178 7.47 0.64 30.63
N ASN A 179 6.46 0.60 31.50
CA ASN A 179 5.48 1.68 31.62
C ASN A 179 6.10 2.84 32.41
N GLY A 180 5.98 4.07 31.91
CA GLY A 180 6.53 5.25 32.57
C GLY A 180 6.14 6.54 31.85
N HIS A 181 6.39 7.67 32.50
CA HIS A 181 6.28 8.98 31.88
C HIS A 181 7.54 9.27 31.09
N TRP A 182 7.38 9.49 29.79
CA TRP A 182 8.49 9.80 28.89
C TRP A 182 8.53 11.29 28.64
N LYS A 183 9.69 11.89 28.85
CA LYS A 183 9.98 13.24 28.37
C LYS A 183 10.99 13.11 27.24
N ILE A 184 10.57 13.42 26.02
CA ILE A 184 11.51 13.62 24.92
C ILE A 184 12.23 14.93 25.20
N ILE A 185 13.55 14.87 25.37
CA ILE A 185 14.39 16.05 25.57
C ILE A 185 15.16 16.22 24.26
N ASP A 186 14.79 17.24 23.48
CA ASP A 186 15.56 17.64 22.32
C ASP A 186 16.89 18.21 22.80
N TYR A 187 17.99 17.52 22.46
CA TYR A 187 19.32 18.08 22.65
C TYR A 187 19.67 18.95 21.44
N PRO A 188 20.33 20.11 21.65
CA PRO A 188 20.88 20.86 20.54
C PRO A 188 21.82 19.93 19.74
N PRO A 189 21.86 20.07 18.40
CA PRO A 189 22.63 19.18 17.53
C PRO A 189 24.10 19.19 17.95
N HIS A 190 24.54 18.08 18.56
CA HIS A 190 25.96 17.86 18.84
C HIS A 190 26.59 17.27 17.57
N PRO A 191 27.75 17.77 17.10
CA PRO A 191 28.35 17.35 15.83
C PRO A 191 28.72 15.87 15.75
N GLU A 192 28.60 15.12 16.84
CA GLU A 192 28.98 13.70 16.95
C GLU A 192 27.80 12.76 17.25
N CYS A 193 26.57 13.26 17.37
CA CYS A 193 25.40 12.46 17.71
C CYS A 193 24.27 12.66 16.71
N ILE A 194 24.19 11.80 15.69
CA ILE A 194 22.95 11.59 14.93
C ILE A 194 22.17 10.50 15.67
N GLY A 195 21.36 10.88 16.66
CA GLY A 195 20.54 9.93 17.41
C GLY A 195 19.74 10.55 18.54
N CYS A 196 18.54 10.02 18.79
CA CYS A 196 17.75 10.35 19.98
C CYS A 196 18.32 9.62 21.19
N LYS A 197 18.68 10.36 22.25
CA LYS A 197 19.06 9.78 23.54
C LYS A 197 17.81 9.73 24.43
N PHE A 198 17.40 8.53 24.82
CA PHE A 198 16.32 8.34 25.78
C PHE A 198 16.91 8.24 27.19
N GLU A 199 16.45 9.09 28.11
CA GLU A 199 16.82 9.03 29.52
C GLU A 199 15.62 8.48 30.32
N ILE A 200 15.82 7.36 31.02
CA ILE A 200 14.83 6.80 31.93
C ILE A 200 15.11 7.35 33.33
N LYS A 201 14.23 8.22 33.84
CA LYS A 201 14.27 8.65 35.23
C LYS A 201 13.35 7.76 36.05
N HIS A 202 13.92 6.98 36.96
CA HIS A 202 13.13 6.32 37.99
C HIS A 202 12.72 7.36 39.04
N GLU A 203 11.42 7.64 39.15
CA GLU A 203 10.89 8.34 40.31
C GLU A 203 10.88 7.36 41.49
N ASN A 204 11.77 7.58 42.46
CA ASN A 204 11.65 6.94 43.76
C ASN A 204 10.44 7.55 44.47
N GLN A 205 9.38 6.77 44.63
CA GLN A 205 8.26 7.12 45.49
C GLN A 205 8.76 7.06 46.95
N ASN A 206 8.96 8.23 47.55
CA ASN A 206 9.10 8.41 49.00
C ASN A 206 7.86 9.12 49.53
#